data_AF-A0AAV6KHP0-F1
#
_entry.id   AF-A0AAV6KHP0-F1
#
_cell.length_a   1.000
_cell.length_b   1.000
_cell.length_c   1.000
_cell.angle_alpha   90.00
_cell.angle_beta   90.00
_cell.angle_gamma   90.00
#
_symmetry.space_group_name_H-M   'P 1'
#
loop_
_entity.id
_entity.type
_entity.pdbx_description
1 polymer ?
#
loop_
_entity_poly.entity_id
_entity_poly.type
_entity_poly.pdbx_seq_one_letter_code
_entity_poly.pdbx_strand_id
1 'polypeptide(L)'
;MQKKAREDQLLDIVENLNEERPENREEMLRMIRIAAWCLQNDPTKRPLMSTVVKVLEGVMEVDPSISYNFTHAMGSAASVANGHVSATQQASVLSNPR
;
A
#
# COMPACT_ATOMS: atom_id res chain seq x y z
N MET A 1 14.36 17.25 -8.88
CA MET A 1 14.06 17.90 -7.57
C MET A 1 12.99 17.16 -6.78
N GLN A 2 11.79 16.88 -7.31
CA GLN A 2 10.69 16.30 -6.51
C GLN A 2 10.84 14.81 -6.10
N LYS A 3 11.56 13.99 -6.87
CA LYS A 3 11.78 12.57 -6.54
C LYS A 3 12.60 12.40 -5.24
N LYS A 4 13.64 13.23 -5.08
CA LYS A 4 14.54 13.22 -3.91
C LYS A 4 13.79 13.58 -2.62
N ALA A 5 13.01 14.66 -2.63
CA ALA A 5 12.22 15.08 -1.47
C ALA A 5 11.17 14.06 -1.01
N ARG A 6 10.63 13.24 -1.93
CA ARG A 6 9.69 12.16 -1.59
C ARG A 6 10.39 10.94 -1.01
N GLU A 7 11.57 10.61 -1.52
CA GLU A 7 12.42 9.58 -0.92
C GLU A 7 12.82 10.00 0.50
N ASP A 8 13.20 11.25 0.71
CA ASP A 8 13.57 11.79 2.03
C ASP A 8 12.43 11.66 3.08
N GLN A 9 11.16 11.86 2.70
CA GLN A 9 10.02 11.63 3.61
C GLN A 9 9.76 10.15 3.93
N LEU A 10 10.05 9.24 3.00
CA LEU A 10 9.94 7.80 3.29
C LEU A 10 11.03 7.33 4.25
N LEU A 11 12.22 7.92 4.12
CA LEU A 11 13.32 7.67 5.03
C LEU A 11 12.97 8.13 6.44
N ASP A 12 12.26 9.24 6.62
CA ASP A 12 11.79 9.72 7.92
C ASP A 12 10.83 8.72 8.61
N ILE A 13 9.86 8.15 7.88
CA ILE A 13 8.97 7.10 8.41
C ILE A 13 9.78 5.88 8.85
N VAL A 14 10.77 5.46 8.04
CA VAL A 14 11.61 4.31 8.38
C VAL A 14 12.52 4.63 9.56
N GLU A 15 13.15 5.79 9.61
CA GLU A 15 14.02 6.21 10.71
C GLU A 15 13.28 6.24 12.04
N ASN A 16 12.03 6.69 12.06
CA ASN A 16 11.17 6.62 13.25
C ASN A 16 10.78 5.19 13.68
N LEU A 17 10.76 4.23 12.76
CA LEU A 17 10.43 2.82 13.04
C LEU A 17 11.66 1.96 13.34
N ASN A 18 12.86 2.45 13.05
CA ASN A 18 14.09 1.67 12.97
C ASN A 18 15.01 1.86 14.19
N GLU A 19 14.50 2.42 15.29
CA GLU A 19 15.24 2.56 16.55
C GLU A 19 15.73 1.20 17.09
N GLU A 20 15.11 0.09 16.68
CA GLU A 20 15.43 -1.26 17.19
C GLU A 20 16.42 -2.07 16.34
N ARG A 21 16.53 -1.83 15.01
CA ARG A 21 17.37 -2.71 14.15
C ARG A 21 17.79 -2.14 12.77
N PRO A 22 18.93 -1.44 12.67
CA PRO A 22 19.34 -0.70 11.47
C PRO A 22 19.52 -1.56 10.20
N GLU A 23 19.84 -2.85 10.34
CA GLU A 23 20.07 -3.78 9.23
C GLU A 23 18.83 -4.09 8.37
N ASN A 24 17.61 -3.77 8.83
CA ASN A 24 16.37 -4.02 8.08
C ASN A 24 15.85 -2.78 7.32
N ARG A 25 16.58 -1.67 7.33
CA ARG A 25 16.12 -0.39 6.73
C ARG A 25 15.69 -0.50 5.27
N GLU A 26 16.48 -1.17 4.44
CA GLU A 26 16.18 -1.33 3.01
C GLU A 26 14.93 -2.18 2.76
N GLU A 27 14.75 -3.22 3.56
CA GLU A 27 13.58 -4.09 3.51
C GLU A 27 12.32 -3.32 3.94
N MET A 28 12.41 -2.54 5.02
CA MET A 28 11.32 -1.68 5.47
C MET A 28 10.93 -0.65 4.41
N LEU A 29 11.91 0.00 3.78
CA LEU A 29 11.66 0.92 2.66
C LEU A 29 10.95 0.22 1.50
N ARG A 30 11.37 -1.01 1.14
CA ARG A 30 10.68 -1.80 0.11
C ARG A 30 9.24 -2.10 0.52
N MET A 31 9.00 -2.53 1.75
CA MET A 31 7.66 -2.84 2.25
C MET A 31 6.74 -1.62 2.25
N ILE A 32 7.23 -0.45 2.66
CA ILE A 32 6.45 0.80 2.62
C ILE A 32 6.12 1.18 1.18
N ARG A 33 7.05 1.02 0.24
CA ARG A 33 6.78 1.26 -1.19
C ARG A 33 5.71 0.32 -1.73
N ILE A 34 5.75 -0.97 -1.38
CA ILE A 34 4.72 -1.95 -1.75
C ILE A 34 3.36 -1.53 -1.17
N ALA A 35 3.30 -1.18 0.12
CA ALA A 35 2.08 -0.73 0.78
C ALA A 35 1.50 0.53 0.09
N ALA A 36 2.35 1.52 -0.18
CA ALA A 36 1.99 2.75 -0.89
C ALA A 36 1.46 2.48 -2.31
N TRP A 37 1.99 1.48 -3.00
CA TRP A 37 1.53 1.06 -4.33
C TRP A 37 0.13 0.43 -4.26
N CYS A 38 -0.12 -0.41 -3.26
CA CYS A 38 -1.44 -1.01 -3.03
C CYS A 38 -2.49 0.03 -2.60
N LEU A 39 -2.08 1.10 -1.93
CA LEU A 39 -2.96 2.14 -1.38
C LEU A 39 -3.19 3.32 -2.34
N GLN A 40 -2.80 3.23 -3.62
CA GLN A 40 -3.05 4.31 -4.59
C GLN A 40 -4.54 4.73 -4.61
N ASN A 41 -4.81 6.04 -4.63
CA ASN A 41 -6.17 6.56 -4.74
C ASN A 41 -6.82 6.15 -6.07
N ASP A 42 -6.03 6.12 -7.15
CA ASP A 42 -6.46 5.61 -8.45
C ASP A 42 -6.42 4.08 -8.44
N PRO A 43 -7.57 3.38 -8.50
CA PRO A 43 -7.61 1.93 -8.43
C PRO A 43 -6.96 1.26 -9.64
N THR A 44 -6.85 1.94 -10.78
CA THR A 44 -6.22 1.39 -11.99
C THR A 44 -4.70 1.30 -11.87
N LYS A 45 -4.11 2.04 -10.93
CA LYS A 45 -2.67 2.02 -10.62
C LYS A 45 -2.29 1.01 -9.54
N ARG A 46 -3.27 0.37 -8.90
CA ARG A 46 -3.03 -0.64 -7.88
C ARG A 46 -2.53 -1.92 -8.55
N PRO A 47 -1.49 -2.57 -8.00
CA PRO A 47 -1.00 -3.82 -8.55
C PRO A 47 -2.00 -4.96 -8.36
N LEU A 48 -1.96 -5.93 -9.27
CA LEU A 48 -2.57 -7.24 -9.05
C LEU A 48 -1.82 -7.96 -7.92
N MET A 49 -2.52 -8.81 -7.17
CA MET A 49 -1.90 -9.62 -6.12
C MET A 49 -0.76 -10.50 -6.64
N SER A 50 -0.89 -11.05 -7.86
CA SER A 50 0.18 -11.82 -8.50
C SER A 50 1.44 -10.99 -8.75
N THR A 51 1.29 -9.69 -9.05
CA THR A 51 2.41 -8.76 -9.18
C THR A 51 3.03 -8.46 -7.82
N VAL A 52 2.22 -8.22 -6.79
CA VAL A 52 2.71 -7.99 -5.42
C VAL A 52 3.54 -9.17 -4.92
N VAL A 53 3.08 -10.40 -5.14
CA VAL A 53 3.81 -11.61 -4.73
C VAL A 53 5.17 -11.69 -5.44
N LYS A 54 5.24 -11.45 -6.76
CA LYS A 54 6.52 -11.45 -7.48
C LYS A 54 7.50 -10.41 -6.96
N VAL A 55 7.00 -9.26 -6.49
CA VAL A 55 7.84 -8.24 -5.86
C VAL A 55 8.32 -8.67 -4.48
N LEU A 56 7.47 -9.30 -3.68
CA LEU A 56 7.85 -9.86 -2.38
C LEU A 56 8.86 -11.02 -2.50
N GLU A 57 8.75 -11.82 -3.55
CA GLU A 57 9.69 -12.89 -3.89
C GLU A 57 11.02 -12.35 -4.47
N GLY A 58 11.13 -11.04 -4.72
CA GLY A 58 12.32 -10.41 -5.30
C GLY A 58 12.52 -10.69 -6.80
N VAL A 59 11.47 -11.17 -7.48
CA VAL A 59 11.48 -11.47 -8.92
C VAL A 59 11.15 -10.22 -9.76
N MET A 60 10.55 -9.21 -9.14
CA MET A 60 10.17 -7.95 -9.77
C MET A 60 10.42 -6.76 -8.84
N GLU A 61 10.65 -5.58 -9.43
CA GLU A 61 10.79 -4.32 -8.68
C GLU A 61 9.44 -3.63 -8.49
N VAL A 62 9.37 -2.79 -7.45
CA VAL A 62 8.20 -1.93 -7.19
C VAL A 62 8.08 -0.84 -8.26
N ASP A 63 6.85 -0.47 -8.63
CA ASP A 63 6.61 0.64 -9.55
C ASP A 63 7.22 1.96 -9.02
N PRO A 64 8.03 2.67 -9.83
CA PRO A 64 8.67 3.92 -9.41
C PRO A 64 7.73 5.14 -9.38
N SER A 65 6.52 5.03 -9.93
CA SER A 65 5.55 6.10 -10.15
C SER A 65 4.43 6.16 -9.10
N ILE A 66 4.72 5.71 -7.89
CA ILE A 66 3.81 5.73 -6.74
C ILE A 66 3.56 7.17 -6.26
N SER A 67 2.28 7.52 -6.07
CA SER A 67 1.87 8.73 -5.34
C SER A 67 1.75 8.43 -3.85
N TYR A 68 2.39 9.23 -2.99
CA TYR A 68 2.32 9.08 -1.53
C TYR A 68 1.23 9.96 -0.88
N ASN A 69 0.37 10.56 -1.70
CA ASN A 69 -0.76 11.34 -1.20
C ASN A 69 -1.97 10.44 -1.04
N PHE A 70 -2.25 9.96 0.17
CA PHE A 70 -3.37 9.08 0.44
C PHE A 70 -4.54 9.86 1.05
N THR A 71 -5.49 10.30 0.22
CA THR A 71 -6.63 11.09 0.70
C THR A 71 -7.75 10.22 1.28
N HIS A 72 -7.80 8.94 0.90
CA HIS A 72 -8.81 7.99 1.36
C HIS A 72 -8.30 7.00 2.43
N ALA A 73 -6.98 6.88 2.64
CA ALA A 73 -6.42 5.92 3.59
C ALA A 73 -6.62 6.35 5.05
N MET A 74 -6.68 7.66 5.32
CA MET A 74 -7.16 8.16 6.59
C MET A 74 -8.68 8.18 6.51
N GLY A 75 -9.30 7.05 6.88
CA GLY A 75 -10.72 7.05 7.21
C GLY A 75 -10.96 8.24 8.13
N SER A 76 -11.83 9.16 7.72
CA SER A 76 -12.15 10.32 8.52
C SER A 76 -12.40 9.85 9.95
N ALA A 77 -11.76 10.49 10.93
CA ALA A 77 -12.18 10.41 12.33
C ALA A 77 -13.58 11.02 12.55
N ALA A 78 -14.39 11.13 11.49
CA ALA A 78 -15.79 11.48 11.52
C ALA A 78 -16.56 10.18 11.78
N SER A 79 -16.79 9.95 13.07
CA SER A 79 -17.98 9.33 13.65
C SER A 79 -18.88 8.56 12.68
N VAL A 80 -19.02 7.27 12.95
CA VAL A 80 -20.18 6.44 12.63
C VAL A 80 -21.50 7.24 12.61
N ALA A 81 -21.95 7.63 11.42
CA ALA A 81 -23.29 8.13 11.19
C ALA A 81 -23.72 7.77 9.76
N ASN A 82 -24.13 6.51 9.65
CA ASN A 82 -25.22 6.00 8.82
C ASN A 82 -25.48 6.70 7.46
N GLY A 83 -25.10 6.05 6.36
CA GLY A 83 -25.55 6.41 5.02
C GLY A 83 -25.12 5.40 3.97
N HIS A 84 -26.06 4.55 3.54
CA HIS A 84 -25.97 3.64 2.38
C HIS A 84 -25.21 4.26 1.18
N VAL A 85 -24.30 3.57 0.50
CA VAL A 85 -24.53 2.43 -0.40
C VAL A 85 -23.27 1.57 -0.49
N SER A 86 -23.17 0.54 0.33
CA SER A 86 -22.32 -0.60 -0.03
C SER A 86 -23.14 -1.44 -1.01
N ALA A 87 -22.72 -1.49 -2.28
CA ALA A 87 -23.16 -2.55 -3.16
C ALA A 87 -22.92 -3.87 -2.42
N THR A 88 -23.99 -4.63 -2.21
CA THR A 88 -23.92 -5.98 -1.65
C THR A 88 -23.03 -6.79 -2.59
N GLN A 89 -21.77 -6.97 -2.20
CA GLN A 89 -20.90 -7.94 -2.84
C GLN A 89 -21.54 -9.29 -2.53
N GLN A 90 -22.29 -9.83 -3.50
CA GLN A 90 -22.92 -11.14 -3.36
C GLN A 90 -21.81 -12.14 -3.04
N ALA A 91 -21.88 -12.68 -1.83
CA ALA A 91 -20.95 -13.66 -1.35
C ALA A 91 -21.08 -14.96 -2.17
N SER A 92 -19.92 -15.53 -2.49
CA SER A 92 -19.66 -16.93 -2.82
C SER A 92 -20.33 -17.55 -4.05
N VAL A 93 -19.59 -17.58 -5.16
CA VAL A 93 -19.59 -18.68 -6.14
C VAL A 93 -18.28 -19.48 -6.09
N LEU A 94 -17.58 -19.48 -4.95
CA LEU A 94 -16.30 -20.18 -4.77
C LEU A 94 -16.39 -21.45 -3.89
N SER A 95 -17.56 -22.08 -3.79
CA SER A 95 -17.60 -23.50 -3.41
C SER A 95 -18.34 -24.29 -4.47
N ASN A 96 -17.63 -24.71 -5.51
CA ASN A 96 -18.04 -25.92 -6.20
C ASN A 96 -17.71 -27.12 -5.28
N PRO A 97 -18.67 -28.00 -4.97
CA PRO A 97 -18.37 -29.27 -4.30
C PRO A 97 -17.55 -30.18 -5.21
N ARG A 98 -16.73 -31.04 -4.59
CA ARG A 98 -16.17 -32.24 -5.25
C ARG A 98 -17.23 -33.33 -5.36
#